data_AF-A0A9D5YB84-F1
#
_entry.id   AF-A0A9D5YB84-F1
#
_cell.length_a   1.000
_cell.length_b   1.000
_cell.length_c   1.000
_cell.angle_alpha   90.00
_cell.angle_beta   90.00
_cell.angle_gamma   90.00
#
_symmetry.space_group_name_H-M   'P 1'
#
loop_
_entity.id
_entity.type
_entity.pdbx_description
1 polymer ?
#
loop_
_entity_poly.entity_id
_entity_poly.type
_entity_poly.pdbx_seq_one_letter_code
_entity_poly.pdbx_strand_id
1 'polypeptide(L)'
;VGKSETAIELVKRGHRLIADDAVEIRKVSNKTLVGSAPENIRHFVEVRGVGIINARRIFGMGAVKLTEKIDLVINMEIWDSNKTYDRMGMDDERIELLGINVPIVTIPVKPGRNLAIIIEVAAMNNRQKKMGYNAAHELLHNLGMDTGETVTKEVQTEWNAF
;
A
#
# COMPACT_ATOMS: atom_id res chain seq x y z
N VAL A 1 -14.75 -7.71 1.57
CA VAL A 1 -13.33 -7.48 1.21
C VAL A 1 -12.52 -7.53 2.50
N GLY A 2 -11.82 -8.63 2.78
CA GLY A 2 -11.23 -8.94 4.10
C GLY A 2 -10.05 -8.04 4.49
N LYS A 3 -10.34 -6.77 4.81
CA LYS A 3 -9.34 -5.75 5.17
C LYS A 3 -8.62 -6.13 6.47
N SER A 4 -9.39 -6.42 7.52
CA SER A 4 -8.86 -6.72 8.85
C SER A 4 -8.08 -8.04 8.86
N GLU A 5 -8.54 -9.08 8.16
CA GLU A 5 -7.80 -10.33 8.00
C GLU A 5 -6.48 -10.12 7.26
N THR A 6 -6.48 -9.31 6.21
CA THR A 6 -5.26 -8.94 5.47
C THR A 6 -4.31 -8.12 6.33
N ALA A 7 -4.83 -7.19 7.14
CA ALA A 7 -4.03 -6.40 8.08
C ALA A 7 -3.33 -7.28 9.12
N ILE A 8 -4.03 -8.29 9.67
CA ILE A 8 -3.44 -9.25 10.59
C ILE A 8 -2.37 -10.12 9.92
N GLU A 9 -2.58 -10.54 8.68
CA GLU A 9 -1.56 -11.28 7.93
C GLU A 9 -0.29 -10.42 7.70
N LEU A 10 -0.46 -9.14 7.36
CA LEU A 10 0.66 -8.20 7.23
C LEU A 10 1.39 -8.02 8.57
N VAL A 11 0.67 -7.88 9.68
CA VAL A 11 1.29 -7.81 11.01
C VAL A 11 2.12 -9.06 11.32
N LYS A 12 1.60 -10.26 11.00
CA LYS A 12 2.32 -11.52 11.17
C LYS A 12 3.60 -11.58 10.32
N ARG A 13 3.62 -10.89 9.18
CA ARG A 13 4.78 -10.74 8.28
C ARG A 13 5.77 -9.66 8.70
N GLY A 14 5.56 -9.02 9.86
CA GLY A 14 6.47 -8.03 10.43
C GLY A 14 6.09 -6.57 10.16
N HIS A 15 4.94 -6.33 9.55
CA HIS A 15 4.42 -4.96 9.38
C HIS A 15 3.77 -4.45 10.66
N ARG A 16 3.50 -3.14 10.69
CA ARG A 16 2.96 -2.45 11.87
C ARG A 16 1.53 -1.97 11.60
N LEU A 17 0.62 -2.31 12.50
CA LEU A 17 -0.73 -1.80 12.50
C LEU A 17 -0.76 -0.39 13.13
N ILE A 18 -1.41 0.54 12.43
CA ILE A 18 -1.70 1.88 12.95
C ILE A 18 -3.13 1.92 13.48
N ALA A 19 -4.10 1.51 12.66
CA ALA A 19 -5.53 1.58 12.92
C ALA A 19 -6.29 0.48 12.15
N ASP A 20 -7.46 0.11 12.65
CA ASP A 20 -8.45 -0.71 11.96
C ASP A 20 -9.83 -0.03 12.08
N ASP A 21 -10.69 -0.27 11.09
CA ASP A 21 -12.03 0.33 10.94
C ASP A 21 -12.08 1.87 10.78
N ALA A 22 -11.67 2.63 11.80
CA ALA A 22 -11.64 4.09 11.77
C ALA A 22 -10.20 4.64 11.83
N VAL A 23 -9.92 5.60 10.94
CA VAL A 23 -8.61 6.25 10.81
C VAL A 23 -8.79 7.77 10.91
N GLU A 24 -8.07 8.40 11.83
CA GLU A 24 -7.95 9.84 11.90
C GLU A 24 -6.84 10.29 10.95
N ILE A 25 -7.18 11.12 9.97
CA ILE A 25 -6.22 11.65 9.00
C ILE A 25 -5.97 13.12 9.31
N ARG A 26 -4.69 13.49 9.45
CA ARG A 26 -4.27 14.87 9.69
C ARG A 26 -3.31 15.34 8.60
N LYS A 27 -3.55 16.55 8.09
CA LYS A 27 -2.61 17.28 7.25
C LYS A 27 -1.60 17.99 8.15
N VAL A 28 -0.35 17.54 8.12
CA VAL A 28 0.74 18.09 8.96
C VAL A 28 1.65 19.05 8.19
N SER A 29 1.51 19.11 6.86
CA SER A 29 2.14 20.09 5.99
C SER A 29 1.36 20.21 4.67
N ASN A 30 1.79 21.08 3.76
CA ASN A 30 1.21 21.18 2.42
C ASN A 30 1.39 19.91 1.56
N LYS A 31 2.25 18.96 1.98
CA LYS A 31 2.59 17.76 1.21
C LYS A 31 2.54 16.46 2.01
N THR A 32 2.05 16.49 3.25
CA THR A 32 2.13 15.33 4.15
C THR A 32 0.85 15.12 4.92
N LEU A 33 0.31 13.90 4.78
CA LEU A 33 -0.78 13.36 5.57
C LEU A 33 -0.23 12.31 6.53
N VAL A 34 -0.76 12.30 7.75
CA VAL A 34 -0.46 11.30 8.77
C VAL A 34 -1.77 10.67 9.22
N GLY A 35 -1.78 9.34 9.32
CA GLY A 35 -2.90 8.56 9.85
C GLY A 35 -2.62 8.12 11.29
N SER A 36 -3.66 8.06 12.11
CA SER A 36 -3.65 7.51 13.47
C SER A 36 -4.97 6.79 13.79
N ALA A 37 -4.95 5.92 14.80
CA ALA A 37 -6.19 5.40 15.37
C ALA A 37 -6.76 6.37 16.41
N PRO A 38 -8.10 6.55 16.49
CA PRO A 38 -8.75 7.11 17.65
C PRO A 38 -8.33 6.38 18.93
N GLU A 39 -8.24 7.09 20.05
CA GLU A 39 -7.68 6.56 21.30
C GLU A 39 -8.44 5.35 21.85
N ASN A 40 -9.77 5.38 21.79
CA ASN A 40 -10.66 4.35 22.33
C ASN A 40 -10.58 3.00 21.58
N ILE A 41 -10.24 3.01 20.28
CA ILE A 41 -10.11 1.80 19.46
C ILE A 41 -8.66 1.43 19.14
N ARG A 42 -7.70 2.14 19.73
CA ARG A 42 -6.28 1.96 19.43
C ARG A 42 -5.83 0.52 19.70
N HIS A 43 -5.13 -0.05 18.72
CA HIS A 43 -4.61 -1.43 18.72
C HIS A 43 -5.65 -2.55 18.71
N PHE A 44 -6.95 -2.22 18.70
CA PHE A 44 -8.00 -3.21 18.53
C PHE A 44 -8.25 -3.47 17.04
N VAL A 45 -8.59 -4.73 16.72
CA VAL A 45 -8.93 -5.19 15.37
C VAL A 45 -10.12 -6.12 15.49
N GLU A 46 -11.11 -5.98 14.61
CA GLU A 46 -12.21 -6.94 14.48
C GLU A 46 -11.82 -8.05 13.51
N VAL A 47 -11.92 -9.31 13.95
CA VAL A 47 -11.67 -10.46 13.08
C VAL A 47 -12.91 -11.34 13.07
N ARG A 48 -13.53 -11.46 11.90
CA ARG A 48 -14.78 -12.23 11.75
C ARG A 48 -14.56 -13.70 12.13
N GLY A 49 -15.49 -14.22 12.93
CA GLY A 49 -15.41 -15.58 13.47
C GLY A 49 -14.52 -15.74 14.71
N VAL A 50 -13.74 -14.71 15.07
CA VAL A 50 -12.91 -14.70 16.29
C VAL A 50 -13.41 -13.63 17.28
N GLY A 51 -13.79 -12.46 16.79
CA GLY A 51 -14.18 -11.29 17.58
C GLY A 51 -13.10 -10.21 17.62
N ILE A 52 -13.19 -9.33 18.61
CA ILE A 52 -12.25 -8.21 18.78
C ILE A 52 -10.99 -8.70 19.48
N ILE A 53 -9.84 -8.40 18.90
CA ILE A 53 -8.53 -8.74 19.46
C ILE A 53 -7.68 -7.48 19.70
N ASN A 54 -6.70 -7.57 20.59
CA ASN A 54 -5.71 -6.51 20.77
C ASN A 54 -4.36 -6.90 20.13
N ALA A 55 -4.05 -6.29 18.98
CA ALA A 55 -2.88 -6.63 18.19
C ALA A 55 -1.56 -6.45 18.96
N ARG A 56 -1.47 -5.42 19.81
CA ARG A 56 -0.28 -5.15 20.65
C ARG A 56 -0.05 -6.25 21.68
N ARG A 57 -1.11 -6.81 22.26
CA ARG A 57 -1.00 -7.88 23.26
C ARG A 57 -0.62 -9.22 22.65
N ILE A 58 -1.07 -9.48 21.42
CA ILE A 58 -0.86 -10.75 20.73
C ILE A 58 0.49 -10.78 20.02
N PHE A 59 0.82 -9.72 19.27
CA PHE A 59 2.00 -9.67 18.40
C PHE A 59 3.14 -8.80 18.98
N GLY A 60 2.92 -8.19 20.14
CA GLY A 60 3.91 -7.38 20.85
C GLY A 60 3.96 -5.92 20.41
N MET A 61 4.84 -5.15 21.07
CA MET A 61 4.99 -3.70 20.79
C MET A 61 5.49 -3.41 19.37
N GLY A 62 6.29 -4.31 18.78
CA GLY A 62 6.83 -4.15 17.43
C GLY A 62 5.78 -4.27 16.32
N ALA A 63 4.60 -4.80 16.62
CA ALA A 63 3.51 -5.00 15.67
C ALA A 63 2.56 -3.81 15.52
N VAL A 64 2.74 -2.76 16.33
CA VAL A 64 1.88 -1.57 16.32
C VAL A 64 2.69 -0.30 16.23
N LYS A 65 2.10 0.75 15.67
CA LYS A 65 2.65 2.11 15.64
C LYS A 65 1.53 3.11 15.89
N LEU A 66 1.83 4.22 16.58
CA LEU A 66 0.80 5.21 16.91
C LEU A 66 0.34 6.01 15.68
N THR A 67 1.29 6.36 14.81
CA THR A 67 1.06 7.21 13.65
C THR A 67 1.97 6.80 12.50
N GLU A 68 1.52 6.98 11.26
CA GLU A 68 2.37 6.82 10.08
C GLU A 68 1.96 7.77 8.96
N LYS A 69 2.91 8.16 8.12
CA LYS A 69 2.63 8.91 6.89
C LYS A 69 1.79 8.08 5.93
N ILE A 70 0.80 8.71 5.29
CA ILE A 70 0.00 8.08 4.23
C ILE A 70 0.71 8.34 2.90
N ASP A 71 1.28 7.28 2.32
CA ASP A 71 2.14 7.35 1.13
C ASP A 71 1.58 6.62 -0.09
N LEU A 72 0.53 5.82 0.10
CA LEU A 72 -0.18 5.03 -0.90
C LEU A 72 -1.57 4.69 -0.36
N VAL A 73 -2.59 4.74 -1.21
CA VAL A 73 -3.92 4.20 -0.93
C VAL A 73 -4.10 2.92 -1.74
N ILE A 74 -4.48 1.83 -1.06
CA ILE A 74 -4.90 0.61 -1.73
C ILE A 74 -6.43 0.56 -1.70
N ASN A 75 -7.05 0.61 -2.88
CA ASN A 75 -8.49 0.39 -3.01
C ASN A 75 -8.75 -1.08 -3.32
N MET A 76 -9.43 -1.78 -2.41
CA MET A 76 -9.81 -3.18 -2.61
C MET A 76 -11.26 -3.25 -3.09
N GLU A 77 -11.46 -3.77 -4.30
CA GLU A 77 -12.80 -3.96 -4.87
C GLU A 77 -13.06 -5.42 -5.24
N ILE A 78 -14.34 -5.81 -5.33
CA ILE A 78 -14.70 -7.14 -5.83
C ILE A 78 -14.31 -7.20 -7.30
N TRP A 79 -13.70 -8.32 -7.73
CA TRP A 79 -13.36 -8.51 -9.12
C TRP A 79 -14.61 -8.41 -10.02
N ASP A 80 -14.52 -7.56 -11.04
CA ASP A 80 -15.54 -7.39 -12.07
C ASP A 80 -14.97 -7.79 -13.45
N SER A 81 -15.65 -8.68 -14.16
CA SER A 81 -15.27 -9.10 -15.51
C SER A 81 -15.37 -7.99 -16.56
N ASN A 82 -16.22 -6.99 -16.30
CA ASN A 82 -16.49 -5.90 -17.22
C ASN A 82 -15.53 -4.72 -17.05
N LYS A 83 -14.73 -4.71 -15.97
CA LYS A 83 -13.76 -3.67 -15.68
C LYS A 83 -12.36 -4.08 -16.14
N THR A 84 -11.69 -3.17 -16.85
CA THR A 84 -10.27 -3.35 -17.19
C THR A 84 -9.43 -2.89 -16.02
N TYR A 85 -8.59 -3.78 -15.50
CA TYR A 85 -7.61 -3.47 -14.48
C TYR A 85 -6.27 -3.18 -15.13
N ASP A 86 -5.54 -2.18 -14.62
CA ASP A 86 -4.18 -1.91 -15.06
C ASP A 86 -3.30 -3.15 -14.84
N ARG A 87 -2.65 -3.59 -15.91
CA ARG A 87 -1.74 -4.75 -15.93
C ARG A 87 -0.28 -4.34 -16.06
N MET A 88 -0.02 -3.13 -16.54
CA MET A 88 1.33 -2.65 -16.84
C MET A 88 1.86 -1.77 -15.71
N GLY A 89 1.00 -1.08 -14.95
CA GLY A 89 1.44 -0.16 -13.90
C GLY A 89 1.91 1.18 -14.46
N MET A 90 1.47 1.55 -15.66
CA MET A 90 1.83 2.79 -16.34
C MET A 90 0.98 3.97 -15.90
N ASP A 91 -0.27 3.72 -15.49
CA ASP A 91 -1.17 4.79 -15.07
C ASP A 91 -0.85 5.19 -13.62
N ASP A 92 -0.50 6.45 -13.42
CA ASP A 92 -0.29 7.03 -12.10
C ASP A 92 -1.60 7.64 -11.56
N GLU A 93 -2.53 6.76 -11.18
CA GLU A 93 -3.77 7.18 -10.53
C GLU A 93 -3.49 7.83 -9.17
N ARG A 94 -4.26 8.90 -8.87
CA ARG A 94 -4.19 9.59 -7.58
C ARG A 94 -5.57 9.89 -7.03
N ILE A 95 -5.66 9.91 -5.70
CA ILE A 95 -6.83 10.34 -4.94
C ILE A 95 -6.49 11.58 -4.13
N GLU A 96 -7.40 12.55 -4.09
CA GLU A 96 -7.24 13.72 -3.23
C GLU A 96 -7.73 13.43 -1.81
N LEU A 97 -6.86 13.66 -0.82
CA LEU A 97 -7.18 13.58 0.60
C LEU A 97 -6.77 14.90 1.27
N LEU A 98 -7.74 15.64 1.81
CA LEU A 98 -7.51 16.95 2.47
C LEU A 98 -6.67 17.92 1.60
N GLY A 99 -6.93 17.97 0.30
CA GLY A 99 -6.20 18.81 -0.66
C GLY A 99 -4.78 18.34 -0.97
N ILE A 100 -4.44 17.07 -0.70
CA ILE A 100 -3.17 16.45 -1.10
C ILE A 100 -3.47 15.24 -1.98
N ASN A 101 -2.85 15.20 -3.16
CA ASN A 101 -2.93 14.04 -4.06
C ASN A 101 -2.01 12.92 -3.58
N VAL A 102 -2.59 11.75 -3.32
CA VAL A 102 -1.90 10.53 -2.90
C VAL A 102 -2.05 9.48 -3.99
N PRO A 103 -0.97 8.73 -4.35
CA PRO A 103 -1.09 7.61 -5.28
C PRO A 103 -2.13 6.59 -4.80
N ILE A 104 -2.94 6.09 -5.72
CA ILE A 104 -3.94 5.04 -5.44
C ILE A 104 -3.70 3.85 -6.37
N VAL A 105 -3.83 2.64 -5.83
CA VAL A 105 -3.79 1.39 -6.60
C VAL A 105 -5.05 0.59 -6.30
N THR A 106 -5.77 0.19 -7.34
CA THR A 106 -6.97 -0.63 -7.21
C THR A 106 -6.63 -2.12 -7.38
N ILE A 107 -6.89 -2.92 -6.34
CA ILE A 107 -6.63 -4.36 -6.32
C ILE A 107 -7.97 -5.12 -6.36
N PRO A 108 -8.22 -5.93 -7.40
CA PRO A 108 -9.40 -6.78 -7.44
C PRO A 108 -9.24 -7.98 -6.51
N VAL A 109 -10.27 -8.20 -5.69
CA VAL A 109 -10.37 -9.28 -4.72
C VAL A 109 -11.18 -10.43 -5.29
N LYS A 110 -10.56 -11.61 -5.28
CA LYS A 110 -11.15 -12.88 -5.70
C LYS A 110 -10.75 -13.96 -4.68
N PRO A 111 -11.63 -14.93 -4.36
CA PRO A 111 -11.25 -16.08 -3.53
C PRO A 111 -9.97 -16.75 -4.03
N GLY A 112 -9.08 -17.13 -3.10
CA GLY A 112 -7.79 -17.74 -3.41
C GLY A 112 -6.64 -16.76 -3.70
N ARG A 113 -6.87 -15.44 -3.75
CA ARG A 113 -5.78 -14.45 -3.82
C ARG A 113 -5.27 -14.10 -2.43
N ASN A 114 -3.96 -14.20 -2.22
CA ASN A 114 -3.31 -13.66 -1.03
C ASN A 114 -3.15 -12.14 -1.20
N LEU A 115 -3.98 -11.36 -0.50
CA LEU A 115 -3.97 -9.90 -0.61
C LEU A 115 -2.78 -9.27 0.10
N ALA A 116 -2.28 -9.87 1.19
CA ALA A 116 -1.16 -9.34 1.95
C ALA A 116 0.09 -9.23 1.07
N ILE A 117 0.41 -10.30 0.32
CA ILE A 117 1.52 -10.30 -0.65
C ILE A 117 1.35 -9.20 -1.70
N ILE A 118 0.16 -9.05 -2.26
CA ILE A 118 -0.07 -8.07 -3.33
C ILE A 118 0.10 -6.65 -2.78
N ILE A 119 -0.38 -6.38 -1.56
CA ILE A 119 -0.20 -5.09 -0.88
C ILE A 119 1.28 -4.80 -0.59
N GLU A 120 2.05 -5.81 -0.14
CA GLU A 120 3.50 -5.66 0.07
C GLU A 120 4.22 -5.28 -1.22
N VAL A 121 3.94 -5.99 -2.32
CA VAL A 121 4.52 -5.70 -3.63
C VAL A 121 4.11 -4.32 -4.11
N ALA A 122 2.84 -3.93 -3.95
CA ALA A 122 2.37 -2.59 -4.31
C ALA A 122 3.10 -1.48 -3.52
N ALA A 123 3.31 -1.68 -2.21
CA ALA A 123 4.04 -0.75 -1.36
C ALA A 123 5.52 -0.65 -1.78
N MET A 124 6.17 -1.77 -2.10
CA MET A 124 7.55 -1.80 -2.60
C MET A 124 7.68 -1.12 -3.97
N ASN A 125 6.75 -1.37 -4.89
CA ASN A 125 6.71 -0.74 -6.21
C ASN A 125 6.50 0.77 -6.11
N ASN A 126 5.57 1.23 -5.26
CA ASN A 126 5.39 2.66 -4.99
C ASN A 126 6.66 3.32 -4.44
N ARG A 127 7.42 2.60 -3.59
CA ARG A 127 8.72 3.09 -3.12
C ARG A 127 9.74 3.19 -4.25
N GLN A 128 9.81 2.21 -5.14
CA GLN A 128 10.71 2.25 -6.29
C GLN A 128 10.36 3.39 -7.27
N LYS A 129 9.08 3.59 -7.58
CA LYS A 129 8.60 4.73 -8.39
C LYS A 129 9.04 6.06 -7.78
N LYS A 130 8.91 6.23 -6.46
CA LYS A 130 9.39 7.42 -5.72
C LYS A 130 10.90 7.62 -5.78
N MET A 131 11.67 6.55 -6.00
CA MET A 131 13.12 6.58 -6.18
C MET A 131 13.53 6.75 -7.65
N GLY A 132 12.57 6.92 -8.57
CA GLY A 132 12.83 7.13 -10.00
C GLY A 132 12.87 5.87 -10.85
N TYR A 133 12.53 4.71 -10.30
CA TYR A 133 12.51 3.44 -11.04
C TYR A 133 11.08 2.99 -11.36
N ASN A 134 10.81 2.74 -12.64
CA ASN A 134 9.55 2.17 -13.13
C ASN A 134 9.81 0.91 -13.98
N ALA A 135 9.46 -0.26 -13.44
CA ALA A 135 9.66 -1.55 -14.11
C ALA A 135 8.92 -1.67 -15.44
N ALA A 136 7.77 -1.00 -15.60
CA ALA A 136 7.01 -1.01 -16.85
C ALA A 136 7.77 -0.30 -17.97
N HIS A 137 8.36 0.86 -17.64
CA HIS A 137 9.16 1.64 -18.59
C HIS A 137 10.43 0.88 -18.98
N GLU A 138 11.11 0.24 -18.02
CA GLU A 138 12.27 -0.60 -18.33
C GLU A 138 11.89 -1.75 -19.28
N LEU A 139 10.79 -2.44 -19.00
CA LEU A 139 10.34 -3.55 -19.84
C LEU A 139 10.01 -3.09 -21.27
N LEU A 140 9.30 -1.96 -21.41
CA LEU A 140 8.95 -1.41 -22.73
C LEU A 140 10.19 -0.97 -23.51
N HIS A 141 11.13 -0.30 -22.84
CA HIS A 141 12.42 0.04 -23.42
C HIS A 141 13.17 -1.21 -23.90
N ASN A 142 13.22 -2.28 -23.09
CA ASN A 142 13.89 -3.53 -23.45
C ASN A 142 13.20 -4.28 -24.62
N LEU A 143 11.90 -4.04 -24.81
CA LEU A 143 11.13 -4.56 -25.94
C LEU A 143 11.24 -3.68 -27.21
N GLY A 144 12.03 -2.60 -27.17
CA GLY A 144 12.19 -1.67 -28.28
C GLY A 144 10.96 -0.78 -28.53
N MET A 145 10.07 -0.66 -27.54
CA MET A 145 8.92 0.25 -27.59
C MET A 145 9.36 1.60 -27.03
N ASP A 146 9.47 2.61 -27.91
CA ASP A 146 9.84 3.97 -27.52
C ASP A 146 8.69 4.64 -26.75
N THR A 147 8.75 4.57 -25.42
CA THR A 147 7.95 5.42 -24.55
C THR A 147 8.62 6.78 -24.55
N GLY A 148 8.06 7.79 -25.21
CA GLY A 148 8.66 9.12 -25.43
C GLY A 148 9.02 9.96 -24.19
N GLU A 149 9.26 9.35 -23.03
CA GLU A 149 9.89 9.94 -21.86
C GLU A 149 11.33 9.43 -21.74
N THR A 150 12.26 10.36 -21.88
CA THR A 150 13.69 10.10 -21.72
C THR A 150 13.91 9.58 -20.31
N VAL A 151 14.23 8.29 -20.18
CA VAL A 151 14.77 7.71 -18.95
C VAL A 151 15.99 8.57 -18.61
N THR A 152 15.89 9.40 -17.57
CA THR A 152 17.06 10.03 -16.97
C THR A 152 17.93 8.89 -16.46
N LYS A 153 18.90 8.49 -17.29
CA LYS A 153 19.98 7.58 -16.91
C LYS A 153 20.75 8.25 -15.79
N GLU A 154 20.51 7.80 -14.57
CA GLU A 154 21.48 7.71 -13.47
C GLU A 154 20.76 7.16 -12.24
N VAL A 155 20.92 5.85 -11.97
CA VAL A 155 21.60 5.35 -10.76
C VAL A 155 21.96 3.88 -11.04
N GLN A 156 23.23 3.62 -11.31
CA GLN A 156 23.80 2.28 -11.23
C GLN A 156 23.95 1.94 -9.74
N THR A 157 22.94 1.30 -9.14
CA THR A 157 23.07 0.74 -7.79
C THR A 157 23.37 -0.74 -7.93
N GLU A 158 24.52 -1.18 -7.44
CA GLU A 158 24.92 -2.58 -7.39
C GLU A 158 23.89 -3.40 -6.61
N TRP A 159 23.28 -4.37 -7.28
CA TRP A 159 22.28 -5.29 -6.71
C TRP A 159 22.89 -6.41 -5.85
N ASN A 160 24.19 -6.36 -5.55
CA ASN A 160 24.92 -7.41 -4.83
C ASN A 160 25.19 -7.08 -3.34
N ALA A 161 24.44 -6.16 -2.73
CA ALA A 161 24.68 -5.73 -1.34
C ALA A 161 23.59 -6.13 -0.33
N PHE A 162 22.74 -7.12 -0.63
CA PHE A 162 21.82 -7.72 0.36
C PHE A 162 21.80 -9.25 0.25
#